data_AF-A0A2V5UVY6-F1
#
_entry.id   AF-A0A2V5UVY6-F1
#
_cell.length_a   1.000
_cell.length_b   1.000
_cell.length_c   1.000
_cell.angle_alpha   90.00
_cell.angle_beta   90.00
_cell.angle_gamma   90.00
#
_symmetry.space_group_name_H-M   'P 1'
#
loop_
_entity.id
_entity.type
_entity.pdbx_description
1 polymer ?
#
loop_
_entity_poly.entity_id
_entity_poly.type
_entity_poly.pdbx_seq_one_letter_code
_entity_poly.pdbx_strand_id
1 'polypeptide(L)' 'MIAPRHILGTFDEALASLRNNVLMMSSLTERSLERAMKGLFERDDDLCANAIADDEEIDQLEIQIDKDGVAI' A
#
# COMPACT_ATOMS: atom_id res chain seq x y z
N MET A 1 -30.32 11.60 -11.54
CA MET A 1 -30.67 10.31 -12.15
C MET A 1 -29.83 9.25 -11.45
N ILE A 2 -30.46 8.33 -10.72
CA ILE A 2 -29.76 7.23 -10.05
C ILE A 2 -29.55 6.17 -11.13
N ALA A 3 -28.30 6.00 -11.58
CA ALA A 3 -27.95 4.96 -12.53
C ALA A 3 -28.33 3.59 -11.93
N PRO A 4 -28.90 2.66 -12.73
CA PRO A 4 -29.33 1.36 -12.23
C PRO A 4 -28.13 0.62 -11.64
N ARG A 5 -28.31 0.04 -10.45
CA ARG A 5 -27.28 -0.71 -9.72
C ARG A 5 -26.91 -1.92 -10.56
N HIS A 6 -25.80 -1.83 -11.31
CA HIS A 6 -25.32 -2.91 -12.16
C HIS A 6 -25.03 -4.15 -11.32
N ILE A 7 -25.15 -5.33 -11.94
CA ILE A 7 -24.79 -6.64 -11.36
C ILE A 7 -23.28 -6.68 -10.97
N LEU A 8 -22.50 -5.71 -11.46
CA LEU A 8 -21.08 -5.47 -11.15
C LEU A 8 -20.84 -4.40 -10.06
N GLY A 9 -21.86 -3.82 -9.42
CA GLY A 9 -21.62 -2.74 -8.43
C GLY A 9 -20.69 -3.15 -7.29
N THR A 10 -20.81 -4.39 -6.81
CA THR A 10 -19.90 -4.95 -5.80
C THR A 10 -18.49 -5.19 -6.35
N PHE A 11 -18.36 -5.50 -7.64
CA PHE A 11 -17.07 -5.65 -8.31
C PHE A 11 -16.38 -4.29 -8.50
N ASP A 12 -17.11 -3.25 -8.90
CA ASP A 12 -16.59 -1.89 -9.02
C ASP A 12 -16.13 -1.35 -7.65
N GLU A 13 -16.90 -1.61 -6.59
CA GLU A 13 -16.53 -1.28 -5.21
C GLU A 13 -15.26 -2.01 -4.77
N ALA A 14 -15.14 -3.31 -5.06
CA ALA A 14 -13.97 -4.10 -4.73
C ALA A 14 -12.72 -3.63 -5.51
N LEU A 15 -12.86 -3.30 -6.79
CA LEU A 15 -11.78 -2.74 -7.61
C LEU A 15 -11.33 -1.36 -7.11
N ALA A 16 -12.29 -0.51 -6.71
CA ALA A 16 -11.97 0.79 -6.10
C ALA A 16 -11.22 0.63 -4.77
N SER A 17 -11.62 -0.34 -3.95
CA SER A 17 -10.93 -0.68 -2.69
C SER A 17 -9.51 -1.16 -2.96
N LEU A 18 -9.33 -2.12 -3.87
CA LEU A 18 -8.01 -2.62 -4.27
C LEU A 18 -7.08 -1.50 -4.74
N ARG A 19 -7.59 -0.60 -5.60
CA ARG A 19 -6.85 0.58 -6.05
C ARG A 19 -6.40 1.47 -4.89
N ASN A 20 -7.28 1.72 -3.91
CA ASN A 20 -6.95 2.55 -2.76
C ASN A 20 -5.87 1.90 -1.89
N ASN A 21 -5.95 0.59 -1.67
CA ASN A 21 -4.93 -0.17 -0.93
C ASN A 21 -3.56 -0.09 -1.63
N VAL A 22 -3.51 -0.27 -2.95
CA VAL A 22 -2.27 -0.15 -3.74
C VAL A 22 -1.68 1.27 -3.66
N LEU A 23 -2.51 2.30 -3.70
CA LEU A 23 -2.05 3.69 -3.54
C LEU A 23 -1.48 3.96 -2.14
N MET A 24 -2.10 3.38 -1.10
CA MET A 24 -1.58 3.45 0.27
C MET A 24 -0.23 2.74 0.40
N MET A 25 -0.10 1.55 -0.18
CA MET A 25 1.16 0.80 -0.22
C MET A 25 2.26 1.61 -0.91
N SER A 26 1.95 2.19 -2.07
CA SER A 26 2.90 3.04 -2.82
C SER A 26 3.39 4.22 -1.97
N SER A 27 2.49 4.87 -1.23
CA SER A 27 2.85 5.98 -0.35
C SER A 27 3.73 5.55 0.83
N LEU A 28 3.49 4.36 1.41
CA LEU A 28 4.33 3.77 2.45
C LEU A 28 5.73 3.44 1.91
N THR A 29 5.81 2.79 0.76
CA THR A 29 7.06 2.43 0.09
C THR A 29 7.89 3.66 -0.26
N GLU A 30 7.28 4.74 -0.77
CA GLU A 30 7.97 6.01 -1.04
C GLU A 30 8.60 6.60 0.23
N ARG A 31 7.88 6.56 1.37
CA ARG A 31 8.40 7.05 2.66
C ARG A 31 9.55 6.19 3.18
N SER A 32 9.42 4.86 3.10
CA SER A 32 10.47 3.94 3.53
C SER A 32 11.75 4.14 2.68
N LEU A 33 11.59 4.28 1.36
CA LEU A 33 12.70 4.60 0.46
C LEU A 33 13.37 5.94 0.79
N GLU A 34 12.58 6.98 1.07
CA GLU A 34 13.14 8.29 1.48
C GLU A 34 13.95 8.18 2.78
N ARG A 35 13.44 7.44 3.78
CA ARG A 35 14.15 7.21 5.05
C ARG A 35 15.43 6.41 4.84
N ALA A 36 15.40 5.34 4.04
CA ALA A 36 16.58 4.55 3.71
C ALA A 36 17.65 5.38 3.00
N MET A 37 17.26 6.22 2.03
CA MET A 37 18.19 7.12 1.36
C MET A 37 18.80 8.13 2.32
N LYS A 38 17.99 8.80 3.16
CA LYS A 38 18.48 9.76 4.15
C LYS A 38 19.40 9.11 5.18
N GLY A 39 18.99 7.98 5.75
CA GLY A 39 19.80 7.21 6.70
C GLY A 39 21.16 6.83 6.13
N LEU A 40 21.20 6.39 4.86
CA LEU A 40 22.46 6.07 4.18
C LEU A 40 23.34 7.30 3.97
N PHE A 41 22.80 8.40 3.43
CA PHE A 41 23.60 9.59 3.10
C PHE A 41 24.08 10.34 4.34
N GLU A 42 23.26 10.38 5.39
CA GLU A 42 23.55 11.08 6.64
C GLU A 42 24.28 10.20 7.66
N ARG A 43 24.42 8.88 7.38
CA ARG A 43 24.93 7.87 8.30
C ARG A 43 24.14 7.84 9.62
N ASP A 44 22.83 7.91 9.50
CA ASP A 44 21.89 7.86 10.60
C ASP A 44 21.30 6.44 10.69
N ASP A 45 21.77 5.69 11.70
CA ASP A 45 21.35 4.31 11.95
C ASP A 45 19.89 4.22 12.39
N ASP A 46 19.35 5.26 13.04
CA ASP A 46 17.95 5.28 13.49
C ASP A 46 17.01 5.42 12.29
N LEU A 47 17.34 6.26 11.30
CA LEU A 47 16.59 6.34 10.04
C LEU A 47 16.61 5.03 9.27
N CYS A 48 17.75 4.32 9.27
CA CYS A 48 17.86 2.99 8.65
C CYS A 48 17.00 1.96 9.40
N ALA A 49 17.04 1.95 10.72
CA ALA A 49 16.23 1.06 11.55
C ALA A 49 14.72 1.30 11.35
N ASN A 50 14.32 2.57 11.21
CA ASN A 50 12.93 2.91 10.90
C ASN A 50 12.49 2.40 9.53
N ALA A 51 13.35 2.52 8.49
CA ALA A 51 13.02 1.99 7.16
C ALA A 51 12.84 0.46 7.17
N ILE A 52 13.64 -0.26 7.97
CA ILE A 52 13.47 -1.70 8.19
C ILE A 52 12.15 -2.00 8.91
N ALA A 53 11.78 -1.21 9.91
CA ALA A 53 10.53 -1.40 10.64
C ALA A 53 9.29 -1.10 9.78
N ASP A 54 9.36 -0.10 8.91
CA ASP A 54 8.27 0.23 7.97
C ASP A 54 8.00 -0.89 6.95
N ASP A 55 9.01 -1.71 6.63
CA ASP A 55 8.92 -2.81 5.66
C ASP A 55 7.85 -3.83 6.06
N GLU A 56 7.75 -4.15 7.35
CA GLU A 56 6.72 -5.06 7.88
C GLU A 56 5.31 -4.53 7.60
N GLU A 57 5.07 -3.21 7.68
CA GLU A 57 3.76 -2.64 7.36
C GLU A 57 3.43 -2.78 5.86
N ILE A 58 4.45 -2.64 5.01
CA ILE A 58 4.32 -2.81 3.55
C ILE A 58 4.02 -4.27 3.21
N ASP A 59 4.72 -5.22 3.82
CA ASP A 59 4.51 -6.66 3.63
C ASP A 59 3.09 -7.10 4.02
N GLN A 60 2.59 -6.62 5.17
CA GLN A 60 1.22 -6.92 5.58
C GLN A 60 0.19 -6.38 4.58
N LEU A 61 0.46 -5.20 4.01
CA LEU A 61 -0.42 -4.60 3.01
C LEU A 61 -0.35 -5.33 1.66
N GLU A 62 0.83 -5.79 1.24
CA GLU A 62 1.01 -6.65 0.06
C GLU A 62 0.16 -7.92 0.19
N ILE A 63 0.31 -8.65 1.30
CA ILE A 63 -0.46 -9.87 1.58
C ILE A 63 -1.97 -9.61 1.51
N GLN A 64 -2.43 -8.46 2.02
CA GLN A 64 -3.84 -8.09 1.97
C GLN A 64 -4.30 -7.77 0.54
N ILE A 65 -3.51 -7.00 -0.22
CA ILE A 65 -3.80 -6.65 -1.61
C ILE A 65 -3.90 -7.89 -2.48
N ASP A 66 -2.98 -8.85 -2.32
CA ASP A 66 -3.00 -10.11 -3.06
C ASP A 66 -4.25 -10.94 -2.74
N LYS A 67 -4.62 -11.03 -1.46
CA LYS A 67 -5.86 -11.71 -1.03
C LYS A 67 -7.09 -11.05 -1.63
N ASP A 68 -7.17 -9.72 -1.57
CA ASP A 68 -8.30 -8.96 -2.12
C ASP A 68 -8.36 -9.10 -3.64
N GLY A 69 -7.22 -9.05 -4.33
CA GLY A 69 -7.11 -9.18 -5.78
C GLY A 69 -7.55 -10.55 -6.30
N VAL A 70 -7.27 -11.63 -5.57
CA VAL A 70 -7.71 -13.00 -5.92
C VAL A 70 -9.19 -13.22 -5.60
N ALA A 71 -9.74 -12.50 -4.63
CA ALA A 71 -11.14 -12.63 -4.20
C ALA A 71 -12.15 -11.84 -5.03
N ILE A 72 -11.66 -10.93 -5.89
CA ILE A 72 -12.44 -10.13 -6.86
C ILE A 72 -12.89 -10.98 -8.05
#